data_AF-A0AA88M802-F1
#
_entry.id   AF-A0AA88M802-F1
#
_cell.length_a   1.000
_cell.length_b   1.000
_cell.length_c   1.000
_cell.angle_alpha   90.00
_cell.angle_beta   90.00
_cell.angle_gamma   90.00
#
_symmetry.space_group_name_H-M   'P 1'
#
loop_
_entity.id
_entity.type
_entity.pdbx_description
1 polymer ?
#
loop_
_entity_poly.entity_id
_entity_poly.type
_entity_poly.pdbx_seq_one_letter_code
_entity_poly.pdbx_strand_id
1 'polypeptide(L)'
;MHCSVTDKCVQHVQQLCPKNNDEESCEEEMDTSEPNWHWFYLAECGVWHMFEIDPSAGCSVTSEQIETNYNRNQHGSMDFYTPKYSYRLDFSVMKQINVTTGKQRPIKRALHSATGFRFICDNLALPVPCHWERVNTDEPYQLIPLCRDTFEYKEVARLYERTMSQPIKSIQRIQNLDLWEFFCRKKAQLRKIKRINDIDERMLFHGTGHSNIQAICTYNFDWRLTGSHGDVYGKGSYFARDAKYSSKFCHSTSKHNFTLQRHGLAPPIFQTDPPYKCMFLARVLVGEYTVGHPHFCRPPSKDLSIANFFDSCVDDMVNPKIFVIFDSNQIYPEYLIEFY
;
A
#
# COMPACT_ATOMS: atom_id res chain seq x y z
N MET A 1 62.32 -11.13 -62.67
CA MET A 1 61.40 -11.46 -63.79
C MET A 1 60.22 -10.49 -63.75
N HIS A 2 59.32 -10.54 -64.73
CA HIS A 2 58.13 -9.69 -64.82
C HIS A 2 57.25 -9.80 -63.56
N CYS A 3 56.56 -8.77 -63.05
CA CYS A 3 55.76 -7.70 -63.67
C CYS A 3 54.35 -8.16 -64.11
N SER A 4 53.35 -7.41 -63.62
CA SER A 4 52.02 -7.14 -64.21
C SER A 4 50.96 -8.26 -64.41
N VAL A 5 49.80 -8.05 -63.74
CA VAL A 5 48.45 -7.87 -64.34
C VAL A 5 47.46 -9.06 -64.45
N THR A 6 46.41 -9.00 -63.62
CA THR A 6 44.97 -9.40 -63.81
C THR A 6 44.61 -10.88 -64.11
N ASP A 7 43.48 -11.42 -63.64
CA ASP A 7 42.13 -11.00 -64.05
C ASP A 7 40.95 -11.43 -63.13
N LYS A 8 39.80 -10.73 -63.29
CA LYS A 8 38.35 -11.10 -63.13
C LYS A 8 37.93 -12.35 -62.30
N CYS A 9 36.79 -12.40 -61.59
CA CYS A 9 35.76 -11.44 -61.08
C CYS A 9 34.88 -12.26 -60.05
N VAL A 10 33.61 -12.05 -59.66
CA VAL A 10 32.46 -11.17 -60.04
C VAL A 10 31.57 -10.94 -58.78
N GLN A 11 30.68 -9.94 -58.81
CA GLN A 11 29.50 -9.70 -57.93
C GLN A 11 29.75 -9.33 -56.44
N HIS A 12 28.99 -8.43 -55.80
CA HIS A 12 27.89 -7.55 -56.26
C HIS A 12 28.03 -6.15 -55.63
N VAL A 13 27.33 -5.13 -56.14
CA VAL A 13 27.62 -3.70 -55.88
C VAL A 13 26.33 -2.88 -55.71
N GLN A 14 26.44 -1.76 -54.96
CA GLN A 14 25.50 -0.63 -54.80
C GLN A 14 24.31 -0.81 -53.81
N GLN A 15 23.76 0.26 -53.18
CA GLN A 15 23.99 1.71 -53.38
C GLN A 15 23.92 2.57 -52.09
N LEU A 16 24.58 3.73 -52.17
CA LEU A 16 24.53 4.99 -51.40
C LEU A 16 23.32 5.27 -50.47
N CYS A 17 23.59 5.94 -49.35
CA CYS A 17 22.63 6.79 -48.63
C CYS A 17 23.07 8.28 -48.72
N PRO A 18 22.15 9.24 -48.97
CA PRO A 18 22.46 10.67 -49.06
C PRO A 18 22.47 11.37 -47.68
N LYS A 19 22.97 12.60 -47.65
CA LYS A 19 22.70 13.56 -46.55
C LYS A 19 21.45 14.38 -46.90
N ASN A 20 20.50 14.47 -45.97
CA ASN A 20 19.55 15.57 -45.91
C ASN A 20 19.80 16.36 -44.62
N ASN A 21 19.55 17.67 -44.68
CA ASN A 21 19.35 18.51 -43.50
C ASN A 21 17.83 18.74 -43.40
N ASP A 22 17.22 18.33 -42.30
CA ASP A 22 15.86 18.73 -41.94
C ASP A 22 15.85 18.97 -40.42
N GLU A 23 15.65 20.22 -40.00
CA GLU A 23 15.49 20.59 -38.59
C GLU A 23 14.04 20.36 -38.18
N GLU A 24 13.69 19.11 -37.92
CA GLU A 24 12.33 18.72 -37.51
C GLU A 24 12.05 19.22 -36.07
N SER A 25 11.23 20.27 -35.98
CA SER A 25 10.85 20.88 -34.71
C SER A 25 9.92 19.96 -33.93
N CYS A 26 10.40 19.43 -32.79
CA CYS A 26 9.60 18.65 -31.85
C CYS A 26 8.56 19.53 -31.12
N GLU A 27 7.48 19.89 -31.83
CA GLU A 27 6.27 20.40 -31.18
C GLU A 27 5.56 19.24 -30.48
N GLU A 28 5.80 19.08 -29.18
CA GLU A 28 5.05 18.15 -28.34
C GLU A 28 3.57 18.61 -28.30
N GLU A 29 2.67 17.81 -28.89
CA GLU A 29 1.22 18.04 -28.77
C GLU A 29 0.82 17.97 -27.30
N MET A 30 0.69 19.13 -26.64
CA MET A 30 0.19 19.18 -25.27
C MET A 30 -1.26 18.71 -25.24
N ASP A 31 -1.49 17.60 -24.54
CA ASP A 31 -2.82 17.10 -24.23
C ASP A 31 -3.61 18.18 -23.46
N THR A 32 -4.53 18.82 -24.17
CA THR A 32 -5.42 19.87 -23.66
C THR A 32 -6.77 19.30 -23.22
N SER A 33 -6.93 17.97 -23.14
CA SER A 33 -8.16 17.37 -22.64
C SER A 33 -8.39 17.76 -21.18
N GLU A 34 -9.59 18.27 -20.90
CA GLU A 34 -9.94 18.64 -19.52
C GLU A 34 -9.94 17.39 -18.63
N PRO A 35 -9.43 17.49 -17.39
CA PRO A 35 -9.40 16.37 -16.46
C PRO A 35 -10.82 15.83 -16.22
N ASN A 36 -11.12 14.65 -16.76
CA ASN A 36 -12.44 14.03 -16.65
C ASN A 36 -12.70 13.66 -15.18
N TRP A 37 -13.55 14.42 -14.48
CA TRP A 37 -13.87 14.22 -13.07
C TRP A 37 -15.16 13.41 -12.89
N HIS A 38 -15.12 12.43 -12.00
CA HIS A 38 -16.27 11.61 -11.63
C HIS A 38 -16.55 11.62 -10.12
N TRP A 39 -17.81 11.36 -9.78
CA TRP A 39 -18.35 11.45 -8.43
C TRP A 39 -18.69 10.08 -7.85
N PHE A 40 -18.49 9.94 -6.54
CA PHE A 40 -18.65 8.69 -5.81
C PHE A 40 -19.34 8.90 -4.46
N TYR A 41 -20.07 7.90 -3.97
CA TYR A 41 -20.65 7.85 -2.63
C TYR A 41 -20.19 6.59 -1.89
N LEU A 42 -20.04 6.68 -0.57
CA LEU A 42 -19.72 5.53 0.28
C LEU A 42 -21.00 4.75 0.61
N ALA A 43 -21.12 3.51 0.14
CA ALA A 43 -22.29 2.67 0.40
C ALA A 43 -22.22 1.95 1.76
N GLU A 44 -23.35 1.40 2.23
CA GLU A 44 -23.45 0.72 3.53
C GLU A 44 -22.59 -0.57 3.62
N CYS A 45 -22.10 -1.08 2.49
CA CYS A 45 -21.11 -2.16 2.39
C CYS A 45 -19.65 -1.70 2.61
N GLY A 46 -19.41 -0.40 2.83
CA GLY A 46 -18.06 0.18 2.98
C GLY A 46 -17.31 0.43 1.67
N VAL A 47 -17.95 0.22 0.51
CA VAL A 47 -17.36 0.43 -0.82
C VAL A 47 -17.78 1.78 -1.39
N TRP A 48 -16.87 2.44 -2.12
CA TRP A 48 -17.17 3.63 -2.91
C TRP A 48 -17.83 3.22 -4.23
N HIS A 49 -19.10 3.58 -4.41
CA HIS A 49 -19.81 3.43 -5.69
C HIS A 49 -19.79 4.75 -6.45
N MET A 50 -19.57 4.68 -7.75
CA MET A 50 -19.67 5.84 -8.63
C MET A 50 -21.14 6.23 -8.84
N PHE A 51 -21.41 7.50 -9.12
CA PHE A 51 -22.68 7.90 -9.74
C PHE A 51 -22.66 7.46 -11.22
N GLU A 52 -23.83 7.18 -11.78
CA GLU A 52 -23.96 6.62 -13.12
C GLU A 52 -23.46 7.65 -14.18
N ILE A 53 -22.82 7.18 -15.25
CA ILE A 53 -22.37 8.04 -16.35
C ILE A 53 -23.57 8.35 -17.25
N ASP A 54 -24.24 7.30 -17.72
CA ASP A 54 -25.47 7.39 -18.50
C ASP A 54 -26.72 7.58 -17.62
N PRO A 55 -27.75 8.32 -18.06
CA PRO A 55 -29.02 8.43 -17.34
C PRO A 55 -29.74 7.08 -17.22
N SER A 56 -30.17 6.70 -16.02
CA SER A 56 -30.90 5.45 -15.76
C SER A 56 -32.29 5.70 -15.15
N ALA A 57 -33.14 4.67 -15.18
CA ALA A 57 -34.40 4.67 -14.42
C ALA A 57 -34.18 4.50 -12.90
N GLY A 58 -32.95 4.25 -12.45
CA GLY A 58 -32.56 4.04 -11.05
C GLY A 58 -32.09 5.32 -10.33
N CYS A 59 -31.55 6.30 -11.04
CA CYS A 59 -31.00 7.53 -10.47
C CYS A 59 -31.28 8.75 -11.35
N SER A 60 -31.84 9.83 -10.78
CA SER A 60 -32.17 11.06 -11.51
C SER A 60 -30.97 11.99 -11.77
N VAL A 61 -29.74 11.55 -11.51
CA VAL A 61 -28.54 12.37 -11.67
C VAL A 61 -27.35 11.52 -12.11
N THR A 62 -26.59 12.04 -13.08
CA THR A 62 -25.33 11.45 -13.55
C THR A 62 -24.12 12.09 -12.89
N SER A 63 -22.96 11.40 -12.94
CA SER A 63 -21.68 11.90 -12.45
C SER A 63 -21.27 13.25 -13.05
N GLU A 64 -21.50 13.44 -14.36
CA GLU A 64 -21.28 14.69 -15.11
C GLU A 64 -22.16 15.84 -14.59
N GLN A 65 -23.42 15.55 -14.27
CA GLN A 65 -24.35 16.56 -13.74
C GLN A 65 -23.95 17.01 -12.33
N ILE A 66 -23.38 16.13 -11.51
CA ILE A 66 -22.85 16.50 -10.19
C ILE A 66 -21.61 17.39 -10.35
N GLU A 67 -20.68 17.01 -11.24
CA GLU A 67 -19.49 17.81 -11.55
C GLU A 67 -19.85 19.21 -12.07
N THR A 68 -20.84 19.29 -12.98
CA THR A 68 -21.38 20.55 -13.50
C THR A 68 -21.97 21.44 -12.40
N ASN A 69 -22.62 20.86 -11.38
CA ASN A 69 -23.16 21.63 -10.26
C ASN A 69 -22.06 22.04 -9.26
N TYR A 70 -21.10 21.17 -8.99
CA TYR A 70 -19.94 21.49 -8.14
C TYR A 70 -19.11 22.64 -8.71
N ASN A 71 -18.81 22.63 -10.01
CA ASN A 71 -18.04 23.69 -10.65
C ASN A 71 -18.80 25.03 -10.73
N ARG A 72 -20.13 25.02 -10.63
CA ARG A 72 -20.93 26.25 -10.44
C ARG A 72 -20.90 26.78 -9.01
N ASN A 73 -20.87 25.90 -8.01
CA ASN A 73 -20.75 26.28 -6.60
C ASN A 73 -20.20 25.13 -5.75
N GLN A 74 -18.91 25.18 -5.42
CA GLN A 74 -18.23 24.16 -4.62
C GLN A 74 -18.70 24.11 -3.16
N HIS A 75 -19.42 25.14 -2.70
CA HIS A 75 -20.06 25.21 -1.39
C HIS A 75 -21.59 24.97 -1.45
N GLY A 76 -22.12 24.68 -2.64
CA GLY A 76 -23.54 24.51 -2.87
C GLY A 76 -24.11 23.15 -2.43
N SER A 77 -25.38 22.96 -2.73
CA SER A 77 -26.07 21.69 -2.59
C SER A 77 -27.01 21.44 -3.77
N MET A 78 -27.18 20.19 -4.18
CA MET A 78 -28.16 19.79 -5.20
C MET A 78 -28.99 18.60 -4.74
N ASP A 79 -30.26 18.55 -5.16
CA ASP A 79 -31.17 17.46 -4.85
C ASP A 79 -31.34 16.51 -6.03
N PHE A 80 -31.49 15.21 -5.74
CA PHE A 80 -31.77 14.15 -6.71
C PHE A 80 -32.65 13.06 -6.10
N TYR A 81 -33.16 12.15 -6.92
CA TYR A 81 -34.03 11.06 -6.48
C TYR A 81 -33.68 9.72 -7.13
N THR A 82 -34.07 8.65 -6.44
CA THR A 82 -34.18 7.29 -6.98
C THR A 82 -35.63 6.83 -6.83
N PRO A 83 -36.07 5.72 -7.45
CA PRO A 83 -37.45 5.21 -7.32
C PRO A 83 -37.95 4.88 -5.90
N LYS A 84 -37.11 5.05 -4.86
CA LYS A 84 -37.46 4.79 -3.45
C LYS A 84 -37.22 5.98 -2.51
N TYR A 85 -36.34 6.92 -2.85
CA TYR A 85 -35.87 7.95 -1.90
C TYR A 85 -35.42 9.24 -2.60
N SER A 86 -35.59 10.36 -1.90
CA SER A 86 -34.99 11.65 -2.27
C SER A 86 -33.71 11.90 -1.49
N TYR A 87 -32.74 12.56 -2.11
CA TYR A 87 -31.41 12.81 -1.57
C TYR A 87 -30.94 14.24 -1.85
N ARG A 88 -30.13 14.78 -0.93
CA ARG A 88 -29.36 16.00 -1.11
C ARG A 88 -27.88 15.66 -1.15
N LEU A 89 -27.15 16.20 -2.13
CA LEU A 89 -25.70 16.33 -2.08
C LEU A 89 -25.37 17.70 -1.49
N ASP A 90 -24.51 17.73 -0.49
CA ASP A 90 -23.95 18.93 0.11
C ASP A 90 -22.44 18.92 -0.14
N PHE A 91 -21.97 19.88 -0.94
CA PHE A 91 -20.57 19.98 -1.35
C PHE A 91 -19.71 20.65 -0.27
N SER A 92 -20.28 21.55 0.53
CA SER A 92 -19.57 22.21 1.65
C SER A 92 -19.08 21.21 2.70
N VAL A 93 -19.83 20.14 2.96
CA VAL A 93 -19.43 19.09 3.92
C VAL A 93 -19.10 17.75 3.26
N MET A 94 -19.11 17.68 1.92
CA MET A 94 -18.89 16.48 1.10
C MET A 94 -19.71 15.26 1.58
N LYS A 95 -21.03 15.42 1.68
CA LYS A 95 -21.97 14.35 2.04
C LYS A 95 -23.17 14.25 1.11
N GLN A 96 -23.68 13.04 0.98
CA GLN A 96 -25.05 12.76 0.56
C GLN A 96 -25.92 12.54 1.80
N ILE A 97 -27.11 13.13 1.82
CA ILE A 97 -28.12 13.04 2.87
C ILE A 97 -29.38 12.44 2.25
N ASN A 98 -29.93 11.36 2.82
CA ASN A 98 -31.24 10.85 2.46
C ASN A 98 -32.31 11.71 3.14
N VAL A 99 -33.07 12.49 2.37
CA VAL A 99 -34.02 13.49 2.90
C VAL A 99 -35.20 12.82 3.60
N THR A 100 -35.56 11.60 3.18
CA THR A 100 -36.66 10.81 3.75
C THR A 100 -36.32 10.17 5.11
N THR A 101 -35.05 9.89 5.42
CA THR A 101 -34.63 9.13 6.61
C THR A 101 -33.54 9.79 7.47
N GLY A 102 -32.99 10.93 7.04
CA GLY A 102 -31.91 11.64 7.73
C GLY A 102 -30.53 10.96 7.64
N LYS A 103 -30.42 9.72 7.15
CA LYS A 103 -29.14 9.02 6.98
C LYS A 103 -28.17 9.83 6.11
N GLN A 104 -26.93 9.97 6.57
CA GLN A 104 -25.84 10.65 5.85
C GLN A 104 -24.77 9.64 5.42
N ARG A 105 -24.14 9.86 4.26
CA ARG A 105 -22.96 9.11 3.80
C ARG A 105 -21.96 10.03 3.07
N PRO A 106 -20.64 9.85 3.22
CA PRO A 106 -19.65 10.64 2.49
C PRO A 106 -19.80 10.55 0.96
N ILE A 107 -19.43 11.63 0.27
CA ILE A 107 -19.19 11.67 -1.19
C ILE A 107 -17.76 12.13 -1.50
N LYS A 108 -17.26 11.84 -2.70
CA LYS A 108 -15.96 12.34 -3.19
C LYS A 108 -15.97 12.56 -4.70
N ARG A 109 -15.04 13.40 -5.16
CA ARG A 109 -14.71 13.71 -6.56
C ARG A 109 -13.32 13.14 -6.88
N ALA A 110 -13.14 12.47 -8.02
CA ALA A 110 -11.86 11.89 -8.44
C ALA A 110 -11.76 11.79 -9.97
N LEU A 111 -10.54 11.75 -10.51
CA LEU A 111 -10.31 11.62 -11.96
C LEU A 111 -10.71 10.24 -12.50
N HIS A 112 -11.30 10.24 -13.69
CA HIS A 112 -11.64 9.08 -14.49
C HIS A 112 -10.68 8.96 -15.69
N SER A 113 -9.86 7.90 -15.69
CA SER A 113 -8.98 7.56 -16.81
C SER A 113 -9.57 6.42 -17.64
N ALA A 114 -9.64 6.61 -18.95
CA ALA A 114 -10.12 5.60 -19.90
C ALA A 114 -9.30 4.30 -19.92
N THR A 115 -8.04 4.35 -19.47
CA THR A 115 -7.20 3.16 -19.23
C THR A 115 -7.25 2.70 -17.77
N GLY A 116 -7.38 3.63 -16.81
CA GLY A 116 -7.42 3.33 -15.37
C GLY A 116 -8.68 2.62 -14.87
N PHE A 117 -9.86 2.87 -15.46
CA PHE A 117 -11.12 2.27 -14.98
C PHE A 117 -11.44 0.90 -15.57
N ARG A 118 -10.73 0.48 -16.63
CA ARG A 118 -10.97 -0.80 -17.31
C ARG A 118 -10.63 -2.03 -16.44
N PHE A 119 -9.92 -1.84 -15.33
CA PHE A 119 -9.59 -2.87 -14.35
C PHE A 119 -10.64 -3.06 -13.23
N ILE A 120 -11.71 -2.26 -13.18
CA ILE A 120 -12.70 -2.31 -12.09
C ILE A 120 -13.80 -3.37 -12.32
N CYS A 121 -14.02 -3.82 -13.56
CA CYS A 121 -15.14 -4.71 -13.90
C CYS A 121 -14.81 -6.20 -14.07
N ASP A 122 -13.57 -6.57 -14.43
CA ASP A 122 -13.17 -7.97 -14.70
C ASP A 122 -12.39 -8.64 -13.55
N ASN A 123 -12.18 -7.96 -12.42
CA ASN A 123 -11.57 -8.58 -11.23
C ASN A 123 -12.33 -8.21 -9.95
N LEU A 124 -13.01 -9.20 -9.35
CA LEU A 124 -14.02 -8.95 -8.33
C LEU A 124 -13.42 -8.61 -6.96
N ALA A 125 -13.37 -7.31 -6.66
CA ALA A 125 -13.22 -6.69 -5.35
C ALA A 125 -11.88 -6.91 -4.60
N LEU A 126 -10.94 -5.99 -4.86
CA LEU A 126 -9.86 -5.64 -3.93
C LEU A 126 -9.88 -4.13 -3.67
N PRO A 127 -10.33 -3.66 -2.48
CA PRO A 127 -10.38 -2.23 -2.19
C PRO A 127 -8.96 -1.72 -1.87
N VAL A 128 -8.32 -1.06 -2.83
CA VAL A 128 -7.11 -0.26 -2.56
C VAL A 128 -7.49 0.85 -1.56
N PRO A 129 -6.69 1.11 -0.50
CA PRO A 129 -7.07 2.08 0.53
C PRO A 129 -7.21 3.48 -0.07
N CYS A 130 -8.32 4.16 0.26
CA CYS A 130 -8.66 5.46 -0.35
C CYS A 130 -7.77 6.64 0.09
N HIS A 131 -6.72 6.37 0.88
CA HIS A 131 -5.69 7.34 1.29
C HIS A 131 -4.38 7.18 0.52
N TRP A 132 -4.25 6.18 -0.37
CA TRP A 132 -3.07 6.00 -1.23
C TRP A 132 -3.04 7.03 -2.37
N GLU A 133 -1.85 7.55 -2.72
CA GLU A 133 -1.66 8.25 -3.99
C GLU A 133 -1.63 7.26 -5.16
N ARG A 134 -1.62 7.80 -6.39
CA ARG A 134 -1.47 7.04 -7.62
C ARG A 134 -0.26 6.09 -7.54
N VAL A 135 -0.53 4.79 -7.48
CA VAL A 135 0.49 3.76 -7.50
C VAL A 135 1.16 3.71 -8.88
N ASN A 136 2.47 3.59 -8.91
CA ASN A 136 3.19 3.17 -10.11
C ASN A 136 3.14 1.63 -10.21
N THR A 137 2.55 1.08 -11.26
CA THR A 137 2.46 -0.37 -11.50
C THR A 137 3.76 -1.01 -11.97
N ASP A 138 4.73 -0.20 -12.39
CA ASP A 138 5.99 -0.69 -12.95
C ASP A 138 7.06 -0.91 -11.86
N GLU A 139 6.79 -0.44 -10.63
CA GLU A 139 7.64 -0.60 -9.45
C GLU A 139 6.99 -1.57 -8.45
N PRO A 140 7.75 -2.48 -7.80
CA PRO A 140 7.17 -3.48 -6.90
C PRO A 140 6.63 -2.87 -5.59
N TYR A 141 7.13 -1.70 -5.19
CA TYR A 141 6.57 -0.90 -4.11
C TYR A 141 7.02 0.57 -4.23
N GLN A 142 6.28 1.45 -3.56
CA GLN A 142 6.68 2.85 -3.36
C GLN A 142 6.72 3.18 -1.86
N LEU A 143 7.60 4.11 -1.49
CA LEU A 143 7.63 4.74 -0.16
C LEU A 143 7.15 6.19 -0.29
N ILE A 144 6.09 6.52 0.43
CA ILE A 144 5.44 7.83 0.39
C ILE A 144 5.68 8.53 1.73
N PRO A 145 6.51 9.58 1.79
CA PRO A 145 6.72 10.36 3.02
C PRO A 145 5.43 11.05 3.47
N LEU A 146 4.96 10.74 4.68
CA LEU A 146 3.76 11.36 5.24
C LEU A 146 4.09 12.74 5.81
N CYS A 147 3.31 13.76 5.40
CA CYS A 147 3.41 15.09 5.99
C CYS A 147 2.93 15.08 7.45
N ARG A 148 3.70 15.71 8.34
CA ARG A 148 3.51 15.70 9.80
C ARG A 148 2.13 16.22 10.24
N ASP A 149 1.50 17.05 9.43
CA ASP A 149 0.20 17.62 9.74
C ASP A 149 -1.01 16.75 9.38
N THR A 150 -0.81 15.69 8.60
CA THR A 150 -1.87 14.74 8.23
C THR A 150 -2.41 13.98 9.45
N PHE A 151 -3.69 13.63 9.41
CA PHE A 151 -4.32 12.75 10.40
C PHE A 151 -3.61 11.38 10.47
N GLU A 152 -3.19 10.87 9.32
CA GLU A 152 -2.49 9.58 9.18
C GLU A 152 -1.14 9.56 9.89
N TYR A 153 -0.28 10.57 9.65
CA TYR A 153 0.98 10.73 10.39
C TYR A 153 0.72 10.80 11.89
N LYS A 154 -0.28 11.60 12.31
CA LYS A 154 -0.62 11.83 13.72
C LYS A 154 -1.10 10.54 14.42
N GLU A 155 -1.85 9.66 13.73
CA GLU A 155 -2.24 8.36 14.28
C GLU A 155 -1.07 7.37 14.39
N VAL A 156 -0.19 7.29 13.38
CA VAL A 156 1.00 6.41 13.44
C VAL A 156 1.98 6.88 14.52
N ALA A 157 2.21 8.19 14.62
CA ALA A 157 3.01 8.80 15.68
C ALA A 157 2.41 8.51 17.07
N ARG A 158 1.10 8.73 17.25
CA ARG A 158 0.38 8.42 18.50
C ARG A 158 0.53 6.95 18.93
N LEU A 159 0.52 6.00 17.98
CA LEU A 159 0.74 4.59 18.29
C LEU A 159 2.17 4.30 18.79
N TYR A 160 3.17 4.99 18.22
CA TYR A 160 4.58 4.86 18.59
C TYR A 160 4.89 5.52 19.95
N GLU A 161 4.45 6.77 20.13
CA GLU A 161 4.67 7.63 21.30
C GLU A 161 4.03 7.08 22.60
N ARG A 162 3.05 6.18 22.49
CA ARG A 162 2.51 5.42 23.64
C ARG A 162 3.58 4.67 24.45
N THR A 163 4.73 4.35 23.85
CA THR A 163 5.79 3.59 24.53
C THR A 163 7.22 4.08 24.23
N MET A 164 7.44 4.77 23.12
CA MET A 164 8.74 5.35 22.75
C MET A 164 8.81 6.83 23.12
N SER A 165 10.01 7.32 23.45
CA SER A 165 10.29 8.73 23.74
C SER A 165 11.35 9.33 22.82
N GLN A 166 11.75 8.57 21.80
CA GLN A 166 12.72 8.95 20.79
C GLN A 166 12.03 9.80 19.71
N PRO A 167 12.65 10.87 19.20
CA PRO A 167 12.04 11.69 18.16
C PRO A 167 11.95 10.94 16.82
N ILE A 168 10.78 11.02 16.19
CA ILE A 168 10.53 10.46 14.85
C ILE A 168 11.24 11.33 13.79
N LYS A 169 12.07 10.70 12.97
CA LYS A 169 12.73 11.29 11.79
C LYS A 169 11.69 11.44 10.67
N SER A 170 11.16 10.31 10.20
CA SER A 170 10.12 10.25 9.17
C SER A 170 9.12 9.10 9.43
N ILE A 171 7.95 9.20 8.80
CA ILE A 171 7.02 8.09 8.62
C ILE A 171 6.74 8.02 7.13
N GLN A 172 6.86 6.84 6.54
CA GLN A 172 6.62 6.60 5.12
C GLN A 172 5.56 5.51 4.99
N ARG A 173 4.47 5.77 4.24
CA ARG A 173 3.54 4.71 3.85
C ARG A 173 4.17 3.87 2.75
N ILE A 174 4.01 2.56 2.84
CA ILE A 174 4.43 1.60 1.84
C ILE A 174 3.20 1.30 0.97
N GLN A 175 3.35 1.49 -0.34
CA GLN A 175 2.33 1.14 -1.32
C GLN A 175 2.86 -0.01 -2.17
N ASN A 176 2.33 -1.21 -1.97
CA ASN A 176 2.64 -2.42 -2.71
C ASN A 176 1.31 -3.12 -3.01
N LEU A 177 0.93 -3.17 -4.29
CA LEU A 177 -0.37 -3.71 -4.71
C LEU A 177 -0.45 -5.24 -4.53
N ASP A 178 0.62 -5.98 -4.85
CA ASP A 178 0.64 -7.44 -4.77
C ASP A 178 0.50 -7.91 -3.31
N LEU A 179 1.26 -7.30 -2.39
CA LEU A 179 1.16 -7.63 -0.97
C LEU A 179 -0.19 -7.21 -0.37
N TRP A 180 -0.79 -6.12 -0.86
CA TRP A 180 -2.15 -5.72 -0.46
C TRP A 180 -3.22 -6.68 -1.00
N GLU A 181 -3.07 -7.14 -2.24
CA GLU A 181 -3.88 -8.16 -2.89
C GLU A 181 -3.84 -9.48 -2.12
N PHE A 182 -2.65 -9.96 -1.76
CA PHE A 182 -2.49 -11.17 -0.94
C PHE A 182 -3.10 -11.00 0.47
N PHE A 183 -2.87 -9.87 1.14
CA PHE A 183 -3.44 -9.56 2.46
C PHE A 183 -4.98 -9.55 2.43
N CYS A 184 -5.57 -8.85 1.46
CA CYS A 184 -7.03 -8.78 1.30
C CYS A 184 -7.63 -10.15 0.95
N ARG A 185 -7.00 -10.91 0.03
CA ARG A 185 -7.43 -12.28 -0.28
C ARG A 185 -7.31 -13.21 0.94
N LYS A 186 -6.27 -13.06 1.77
CA LYS A 186 -6.14 -13.83 3.02
C LYS A 186 -7.25 -13.48 4.02
N LYS A 187 -7.55 -12.19 4.20
CA LYS A 187 -8.67 -11.75 5.06
C LYS A 187 -10.01 -12.34 4.58
N ALA A 188 -10.28 -12.31 3.28
CA ALA A 188 -11.45 -12.92 2.67
C ALA A 188 -11.48 -14.46 2.81
N GLN A 189 -10.33 -15.14 2.69
CA GLN A 189 -10.19 -16.58 2.90
C GLN A 189 -10.54 -16.97 4.34
N LEU A 190 -9.94 -16.30 5.34
CA LEU A 190 -10.16 -16.61 6.75
C LEU A 190 -11.62 -16.36 7.17
N ARG A 191 -12.24 -15.25 6.73
CA ARG A 191 -13.68 -14.98 6.93
C ARG A 191 -14.56 -16.13 6.41
N LYS A 192 -14.29 -16.62 5.20
CA LYS A 192 -15.03 -17.75 4.57
C LYS A 192 -14.83 -19.07 5.32
N ILE A 193 -13.59 -19.40 5.72
CA ILE A 193 -13.27 -20.65 6.43
C ILE A 193 -13.96 -20.68 7.80
N LYS A 194 -13.86 -19.61 8.58
CA LYS A 194 -14.43 -19.51 9.94
C LYS A 194 -15.91 -19.16 9.97
N ARG A 195 -16.50 -18.74 8.85
CA ARG A 195 -17.91 -18.30 8.71
C ARG A 195 -18.24 -17.08 9.58
N ILE A 196 -17.32 -16.12 9.66
CA ILE A 196 -17.45 -14.89 10.45
C ILE A 196 -17.26 -13.64 9.59
N ASN A 197 -17.94 -12.56 9.99
CA ASN A 197 -18.00 -11.31 9.21
C ASN A 197 -16.66 -10.56 9.18
N ASP A 198 -15.84 -10.67 10.23
CA ASP A 198 -14.50 -10.09 10.26
C ASP A 198 -13.47 -10.93 11.02
N ILE A 199 -12.19 -10.60 10.84
CA ILE A 199 -11.01 -11.17 11.48
C ILE A 199 -10.36 -10.06 12.32
N ASP A 200 -9.94 -10.38 13.55
CA ASP A 200 -9.16 -9.46 14.39
C ASP A 200 -7.89 -9.02 13.64
N GLU A 201 -7.84 -7.73 13.31
CA GLU A 201 -6.75 -7.07 12.60
C GLU A 201 -6.15 -6.01 13.51
N ARG A 202 -4.83 -6.06 13.69
CA ARG A 202 -4.10 -5.17 14.61
C ARG A 202 -2.92 -4.51 13.93
N MET A 203 -2.70 -3.24 14.28
CA MET A 203 -1.49 -2.51 13.95
C MET A 203 -0.39 -2.88 14.95
N LEU A 204 0.67 -3.55 14.50
CA LEU A 204 1.74 -4.07 15.35
C LEU A 204 3.14 -3.73 14.80
N PHE A 205 4.09 -3.48 15.70
CA PHE A 205 5.44 -3.04 15.37
C PHE A 205 6.40 -4.21 15.13
N HIS A 206 7.20 -4.16 14.08
CA HIS A 206 8.30 -5.10 13.81
C HIS A 206 9.64 -4.34 13.69
N GLY A 207 10.58 -4.67 14.58
CA GLY A 207 11.91 -4.05 14.60
C GLY A 207 12.91 -4.87 13.80
N THR A 208 13.69 -4.22 12.93
CA THR A 208 14.59 -4.93 12.01
C THR A 208 15.82 -4.08 11.63
N GLY A 209 16.76 -4.66 10.89
CA GLY A 209 17.91 -3.93 10.36
C GLY A 209 17.61 -3.25 9.03
N HIS A 210 18.27 -2.11 8.75
CA HIS A 210 18.10 -1.34 7.51
C HIS A 210 18.36 -2.17 6.23
N SER A 211 19.22 -3.20 6.31
CA SER A 211 19.46 -4.17 5.23
C SER A 211 18.21 -4.94 4.77
N ASN A 212 17.20 -5.03 5.64
CA ASN A 212 16.03 -5.88 5.44
C ASN A 212 14.84 -5.10 4.88
N ILE A 213 14.91 -3.75 4.83
CA ILE A 213 13.77 -2.90 4.44
C ILE A 213 13.32 -3.23 3.02
N GLN A 214 14.23 -3.20 2.04
CA GLN A 214 13.90 -3.50 0.64
C GLN A 214 13.28 -4.90 0.50
N ALA A 215 13.86 -5.92 1.15
CA ALA A 215 13.35 -7.28 1.10
C ALA A 215 11.92 -7.40 1.68
N ILE A 216 11.63 -6.72 2.79
CA ILE A 216 10.30 -6.71 3.42
C ILE A 216 9.28 -5.92 2.57
N CYS A 217 9.67 -4.78 2.00
CA CYS A 217 8.79 -3.97 1.17
C CYS A 217 8.46 -4.63 -0.19
N THR A 218 9.39 -5.40 -0.76
CA THR A 218 9.17 -6.16 -2.01
C THR A 218 8.49 -7.52 -1.77
N TYR A 219 8.95 -8.30 -0.78
CA TYR A 219 8.60 -9.72 -0.63
C TYR A 219 7.88 -10.09 0.67
N ASN A 220 7.51 -9.09 1.50
CA ASN A 220 6.90 -9.27 2.83
C ASN A 220 7.85 -9.90 3.88
N PHE A 221 7.36 -10.10 5.11
CA PHE A 221 8.17 -10.63 6.22
C PHE A 221 8.39 -12.15 6.11
N ASP A 222 9.63 -12.56 5.86
CA ASP A 222 10.04 -13.97 5.91
C ASP A 222 10.93 -14.27 7.14
N TRP A 223 10.39 -15.04 8.08
CA TRP A 223 11.11 -15.50 9.27
C TRP A 223 12.26 -16.46 8.94
N ARG A 224 12.21 -17.14 7.80
CA ARG A 224 13.25 -18.08 7.34
C ARG A 224 14.54 -17.35 6.92
N LEU A 225 14.42 -16.09 6.52
CA LEU A 225 15.55 -15.24 6.09
C LEU A 225 16.15 -14.42 7.24
N THR A 226 15.39 -14.17 8.32
CA THR A 226 15.79 -13.27 9.41
C THR A 226 16.49 -13.97 10.58
N GLY A 227 16.43 -15.31 10.63
CA GLY A 227 17.15 -16.15 11.60
C GLY A 227 16.43 -16.29 12.95
N SER A 228 16.51 -17.49 13.54
CA SER A 228 15.81 -17.88 14.78
C SER A 228 16.34 -17.20 16.06
N HIS A 229 16.26 -15.87 16.13
CA HIS A 229 16.65 -15.07 17.29
C HIS A 229 15.58 -15.09 18.39
N GLY A 230 15.36 -16.28 18.96
CA GLY A 230 14.43 -16.51 20.06
C GLY A 230 13.04 -16.89 19.59
N ASP A 231 12.92 -18.03 18.91
CA ASP A 231 11.66 -18.68 18.52
C ASP A 231 10.88 -19.19 19.76
N VAL A 232 10.61 -18.36 20.77
CA VAL A 232 10.03 -18.77 22.07
C VAL A 232 8.56 -19.18 21.93
N TYR A 233 7.83 -18.53 21.03
CA TYR A 233 6.39 -18.72 20.83
C TYR A 233 6.04 -19.39 19.48
N GLY A 234 7.07 -19.86 18.76
CA GLY A 234 6.98 -20.55 17.49
C GLY A 234 7.91 -19.98 16.42
N LYS A 235 7.99 -20.69 15.30
CA LYS A 235 8.81 -20.35 14.12
C LYS A 235 7.96 -19.58 13.12
N GLY A 236 7.93 -18.26 13.28
CA GLY A 236 7.09 -17.34 12.52
C GLY A 236 7.61 -15.92 12.62
N SER A 237 6.98 -14.99 11.91
CA SER A 237 7.33 -13.56 11.97
C SER A 237 6.77 -12.93 13.24
N TYR A 238 7.65 -12.34 14.06
CA TYR A 238 7.31 -11.74 15.36
C TYR A 238 6.90 -10.27 15.23
N PHE A 239 5.81 -9.91 15.91
CA PHE A 239 5.28 -8.55 15.98
C PHE A 239 4.98 -8.18 17.43
N ALA A 240 5.21 -6.92 17.80
CA ALA A 240 4.91 -6.43 19.15
C ALA A 240 3.84 -5.33 19.15
N ARG A 241 2.99 -5.35 20.18
CA ARG A 241 2.02 -4.27 20.45
C ARG A 241 2.71 -2.94 20.79
N ASP A 242 3.85 -3.03 21.48
CA ASP A 242 4.54 -1.89 22.08
C ASP A 242 5.83 -1.60 21.28
N ALA A 243 5.92 -0.43 20.64
CA ALA A 243 7.09 0.00 19.85
C ALA A 243 8.42 -0.10 20.63
N LYS A 244 8.38 0.14 21.94
CA LYS A 244 9.53 -0.03 22.87
C LYS A 244 10.06 -1.47 22.98
N TYR A 245 9.26 -2.47 22.64
CA TYR A 245 9.74 -3.84 22.53
C TYR A 245 10.51 -4.03 21.21
N SER A 246 9.92 -3.60 20.10
CA SER A 246 10.50 -3.73 18.76
C SER A 246 11.78 -2.89 18.58
N SER A 247 11.92 -1.75 19.25
CA SER A 247 13.12 -0.88 19.17
C SER A 247 14.43 -1.54 19.63
N LYS A 248 14.35 -2.66 20.35
CA LYS A 248 15.49 -3.52 20.73
C LYS A 248 16.11 -4.26 19.54
N PHE A 249 15.29 -4.62 18.55
CA PHE A 249 15.68 -5.37 17.35
C PHE A 249 16.05 -4.43 16.17
N CYS A 250 15.83 -3.13 16.34
CA CYS A 250 16.16 -2.10 15.35
C CYS A 250 17.66 -1.80 15.33
N HIS A 251 18.36 -2.14 14.24
CA HIS A 251 19.76 -1.80 14.05
C HIS A 251 19.92 -0.34 13.59
N SER A 252 20.91 0.36 14.14
CA SER A 252 21.25 1.73 13.75
C SER A 252 22.04 1.76 12.44
N THR A 253 21.79 2.76 11.59
CA THR A 253 22.50 2.99 10.33
C THR A 253 24.01 3.17 10.49
N SER A 254 24.47 3.61 11.66
CA SER A 254 25.90 3.67 12.04
C SER A 254 26.67 2.36 11.76
N LYS A 255 26.02 1.19 11.89
CA LYS A 255 26.66 -0.11 11.62
C LYS A 255 26.92 -0.38 10.14
N HIS A 256 26.17 0.22 9.21
CA HIS A 256 26.42 0.10 7.77
C HIS A 256 27.61 0.96 7.33
N ASN A 257 27.69 2.19 7.85
CA ASN A 257 28.77 3.12 7.52
C ASN A 257 30.16 2.57 7.88
N PHE A 258 30.28 1.80 8.97
CA PHE A 258 31.56 1.29 9.45
C PHE A 258 32.29 0.40 8.43
N THR A 259 31.56 -0.40 7.65
CA THR A 259 32.15 -1.31 6.64
C THR A 259 32.77 -0.54 5.48
N LEU A 260 32.13 0.54 5.03
CA LEU A 260 32.65 1.43 3.97
C LEU A 260 33.78 2.34 4.49
N GLN A 261 33.65 2.85 5.71
CA GLN A 261 34.67 3.64 6.39
C GLN A 261 35.98 2.85 6.57
N ARG A 262 35.92 1.56 6.93
CA ARG A 262 37.10 0.69 7.10
C ARG A 262 37.93 0.54 5.81
N HIS A 263 37.36 0.79 4.64
CA HIS A 263 38.05 0.75 3.35
C HIS A 263 38.37 2.14 2.77
N GLY A 264 38.07 3.23 3.50
CA GLY A 264 38.29 4.60 3.02
C GLY A 264 37.35 5.05 1.90
N LEU A 265 36.30 4.27 1.60
CA LEU A 265 35.38 4.49 0.46
C LEU A 265 34.12 5.28 0.84
N ALA A 266 34.09 5.91 2.02
CA ALA A 266 32.96 6.72 2.50
C ALA A 266 33.30 8.22 2.39
N PRO A 267 32.73 8.97 1.42
CA PRO A 267 32.89 10.42 1.35
C PRO A 267 32.50 11.14 2.65
N PRO A 268 33.20 12.25 3.02
CA PRO A 268 32.87 13.05 4.22
C PRO A 268 31.41 13.55 4.27
N ILE A 269 30.76 13.67 3.11
CA ILE A 269 29.35 14.06 2.95
C ILE A 269 28.40 13.14 3.75
N PHE A 270 28.76 11.87 3.97
CA PHE A 270 27.95 10.91 4.73
C PHE A 270 28.12 11.01 6.27
N GLN A 271 28.75 12.06 6.79
CA GLN A 271 28.87 12.34 8.23
C GLN A 271 27.79 13.30 8.78
N THR A 272 26.93 13.85 7.93
CA THR A 272 26.04 14.97 8.28
C THR A 272 24.79 14.57 9.06
N ASP A 273 24.20 13.42 8.75
CA ASP A 273 22.95 12.96 9.36
C ASP A 273 23.24 12.13 10.64
N PRO A 274 22.63 12.45 11.80
CA PRO A 274 22.82 11.65 13.01
C PRO A 274 22.24 10.23 12.82
N PRO A 275 22.92 9.19 13.35
CA PRO A 275 22.57 7.81 13.06
C PRO A 275 21.22 7.43 13.64
N TYR A 276 20.33 6.92 12.81
CA TYR A 276 18.95 6.60 13.13
C TYR A 276 18.67 5.09 13.05
N LYS A 277 17.44 4.71 13.39
CA LYS A 277 16.88 3.35 13.39
C LYS A 277 15.57 3.31 12.60
N CYS A 278 15.19 2.11 12.19
CA CYS A 278 13.96 1.83 11.46
C CYS A 278 13.13 0.74 12.14
N MET A 279 11.80 0.90 12.17
CA MET A 279 10.85 -0.18 12.46
C MET A 279 9.65 -0.10 11.51
N PHE A 280 9.04 -1.25 11.22
CA PHE A 280 7.75 -1.29 10.53
C PHE A 280 6.62 -1.19 11.54
N LEU A 281 5.51 -0.56 11.14
CA LEU A 281 4.19 -0.77 11.71
C LEU A 281 3.32 -1.44 10.63
N ALA A 282 2.89 -2.67 10.91
CA ALA A 282 2.21 -3.53 9.95
C ALA A 282 0.76 -3.79 10.37
N ARG A 283 -0.13 -3.96 9.39
CA ARG A 283 -1.44 -4.60 9.59
C ARG A 283 -1.22 -6.10 9.72
N VAL A 284 -1.79 -6.70 10.76
CA VAL A 284 -1.65 -8.13 11.04
C VAL A 284 -3.02 -8.73 11.33
N LEU A 285 -3.40 -9.75 10.54
CA LEU A 285 -4.56 -10.60 10.79
C LEU A 285 -4.21 -11.59 11.92
N VAL A 286 -4.32 -11.13 13.17
CA VAL A 286 -4.03 -11.96 14.35
C VAL A 286 -5.12 -13.00 14.61
N GLY A 287 -6.36 -12.71 14.20
CA GLY A 287 -7.51 -13.60 14.31
C GLY A 287 -7.73 -14.14 15.73
N GLU A 288 -8.05 -15.43 15.82
CA GLU A 288 -8.10 -16.16 17.10
C GLU A 288 -6.69 -16.68 17.43
N TYR A 289 -6.17 -16.31 18.59
CA TYR A 289 -4.81 -16.67 19.03
C TYR A 289 -4.80 -17.62 20.23
N THR A 290 -3.65 -18.25 20.45
CA THR A 290 -3.35 -19.07 21.65
C THR A 290 -1.90 -18.90 22.09
N VAL A 291 -1.52 -19.40 23.28
CA VAL A 291 -0.13 -19.32 23.76
C VAL A 291 0.80 -20.09 22.82
N GLY A 292 1.90 -19.46 22.42
CA GLY A 292 2.90 -20.06 21.54
C GLY A 292 3.84 -21.06 22.21
N HIS A 293 4.55 -21.83 21.39
CA HIS A 293 5.53 -22.83 21.84
C HIS A 293 6.67 -22.98 20.81
N PRO A 294 7.95 -23.20 21.21
CA PRO A 294 9.08 -23.11 20.28
C PRO A 294 9.09 -24.08 19.10
N HIS A 295 8.37 -25.20 19.25
CA HIS A 295 8.29 -26.25 18.23
C HIS A 295 7.14 -26.04 17.22
N PHE A 296 6.33 -24.98 17.37
CA PHE A 296 5.25 -24.67 16.43
C PHE A 296 5.81 -24.06 15.14
N CYS A 297 5.57 -24.71 14.00
CA CYS A 297 5.81 -24.16 12.65
C CYS A 297 4.53 -23.62 11.98
N ARG A 298 3.40 -23.69 12.70
CA ARG A 298 2.07 -23.13 12.38
C ARG A 298 1.28 -23.01 13.70
N PRO A 299 0.17 -22.27 13.78
CA PRO A 299 -0.68 -22.29 14.97
C PRO A 299 -1.21 -23.71 15.24
N PRO A 300 -1.42 -24.09 16.51
CA PRO A 300 -1.93 -25.42 16.85
C PRO A 300 -3.43 -25.55 16.51
N SER A 301 -3.91 -26.81 16.49
CA SER A 301 -5.33 -27.12 16.31
C SER A 301 -6.11 -26.84 17.60
N LYS A 302 -7.35 -26.40 17.48
CA LYS A 302 -8.24 -26.11 18.62
C LYS A 302 -8.88 -27.36 19.22
N ASP A 303 -9.08 -28.38 18.39
CA ASP A 303 -9.89 -29.58 18.66
C ASP A 303 -9.18 -30.87 18.21
N LEU A 304 -7.86 -30.78 17.98
CA LEU A 304 -7.00 -31.81 17.40
C LEU A 304 -7.35 -32.22 15.95
N SER A 305 -8.33 -31.58 15.29
CA SER A 305 -8.61 -31.80 13.88
C SER A 305 -7.52 -31.25 12.97
N ILE A 306 -7.49 -31.75 11.73
CA ILE A 306 -6.60 -31.28 10.65
C ILE A 306 -7.08 -29.99 9.96
N ALA A 307 -8.14 -29.34 10.44
CA ALA A 307 -8.80 -28.21 9.76
C ALA A 307 -9.09 -26.98 10.63
N ASN A 308 -9.31 -27.14 11.95
CA ASN A 308 -9.67 -26.04 12.84
C ASN A 308 -8.46 -25.55 13.65
N PHE A 309 -7.77 -24.54 13.13
CA PHE A 309 -6.59 -23.94 13.77
C PHE A 309 -6.89 -22.55 14.35
N PHE A 310 -6.05 -22.13 15.30
CA PHE A 310 -5.83 -20.71 15.59
C PHE A 310 -5.16 -20.02 14.38
N ASP A 311 -5.16 -18.69 14.34
CA ASP A 311 -4.56 -17.90 13.25
C ASP A 311 -3.16 -17.39 13.60
N SER A 312 -2.88 -17.22 14.90
CA SER A 312 -1.57 -16.78 15.41
C SER A 312 -1.27 -17.32 16.81
N CYS A 313 -0.03 -17.14 17.26
CA CYS A 313 0.38 -17.45 18.63
C CYS A 313 0.79 -16.17 19.39
N VAL A 314 0.64 -16.16 20.72
CA VAL A 314 0.95 -15.02 21.60
C VAL A 314 1.83 -15.39 22.80
N ASP A 315 2.37 -14.38 23.48
CA ASP A 315 3.06 -14.52 24.76
C ASP A 315 2.11 -14.71 25.96
N ASP A 316 0.96 -14.04 25.96
CA ASP A 316 -0.05 -14.10 27.03
C ASP A 316 -1.48 -14.00 26.47
N MET A 317 -2.44 -14.75 27.04
CA MET A 317 -3.82 -14.78 26.55
C MET A 317 -4.67 -13.57 26.93
N VAL A 318 -4.35 -12.92 28.05
CA VAL A 318 -5.17 -11.86 28.66
C VAL A 318 -4.69 -10.48 28.24
N ASN A 319 -3.38 -10.32 28.08
CA ASN A 319 -2.69 -9.07 27.78
C ASN A 319 -1.53 -9.30 26.79
N PRO A 320 -1.80 -9.84 25.58
CA PRO A 320 -0.77 -10.15 24.59
C PRO A 320 0.02 -8.89 24.22
N LYS A 321 1.35 -9.04 24.22
CA LYS A 321 2.32 -8.02 23.81
C LYS A 321 3.09 -8.45 22.57
N ILE A 322 3.20 -9.76 22.33
CA ILE A 322 3.89 -10.38 21.20
C ILE A 322 2.89 -11.25 20.44
N PHE A 323 2.92 -11.16 19.11
CA PHE A 323 2.19 -12.02 18.19
C PHE A 323 3.18 -12.70 17.24
N VAL A 324 2.98 -13.99 16.97
CA VAL A 324 3.76 -14.78 16.01
C VAL A 324 2.86 -15.24 14.88
N ILE A 325 3.25 -14.88 13.65
CA ILE A 325 2.48 -15.08 12.43
C ILE A 325 3.24 -16.03 11.51
N PHE A 326 2.55 -17.07 11.02
CA PHE A 326 3.19 -18.19 10.32
C PHE A 326 3.00 -18.16 8.79
N ASP A 327 2.04 -17.38 8.31
CA ASP A 327 1.75 -17.13 6.89
C ASP A 327 1.97 -15.64 6.60
N SER A 328 2.89 -15.30 5.69
CA SER A 328 3.20 -13.91 5.35
C SER A 328 2.00 -13.14 4.81
N ASN A 329 1.03 -13.83 4.19
CA ASN A 329 -0.19 -13.23 3.66
C ASN A 329 -1.16 -12.76 4.76
N GLN A 330 -0.93 -13.09 6.03
CA GLN A 330 -1.64 -12.48 7.16
C GLN A 330 -1.10 -11.08 7.52
N ILE A 331 -0.07 -10.58 6.83
CA ILE A 331 0.65 -9.36 7.16
C ILE A 331 0.70 -8.42 5.96
N TYR A 332 0.48 -7.12 6.20
CA TYR A 332 0.83 -6.07 5.26
C TYR A 332 1.75 -5.04 5.94
N PRO A 333 3.00 -4.85 5.45
CA PRO A 333 3.88 -3.80 5.96
C PRO A 333 3.35 -2.44 5.48
N GLU A 334 2.61 -1.72 6.32
CA GLU A 334 1.90 -0.49 5.91
C GLU A 334 2.75 0.77 6.08
N TYR A 335 3.51 0.87 7.17
CA TYR A 335 4.35 2.03 7.44
C TYR A 335 5.78 1.65 7.82
N LEU A 336 6.74 2.40 7.29
CA LEU A 336 8.12 2.45 7.76
C LEU A 336 8.30 3.69 8.64
N ILE A 337 8.72 3.49 9.90
CA ILE A 337 8.98 4.55 10.87
C ILE A 337 10.49 4.65 11.07
N GLU A 338 11.06 5.82 10.78
CA GLU A 338 12.43 6.18 11.12
C GLU A 338 12.47 7.02 12.39
N PHE A 339 13.41 6.75 13.28
CA PHE A 339 13.57 7.46 14.56
C PHE A 339 15.03 7.43 15.02
N TYR A 340 15.43 8.36 15.87
CA TYR A 340 16.80 8.46 16.38
C TYR A 340 17.02 7.57 17.63
#